data_AF-A0AAF3EVP8-F1
#
_entry.id   AF-A0AAF3EVP8-F1
#
_cell.length_a   1.000
_cell.length_b   1.000
_cell.length_c   1.000
_cell.angle_alpha   90.00
_cell.angle_beta   90.00
_cell.angle_gamma   90.00
#
_symmetry.space_group_name_H-M   'P 1'
#
loop_
_entity.id
_entity.type
_entity.pdbx_description
1 polymer ?
#
loop_
_entity_poly.entity_id
_entity_poly.type
_entity_poly.pdbx_seq_one_letter_code
_entity_poly.pdbx_strand_id
1 'polypeptide(L)'
;MPKKPNYVEIRRKTWNKIIESFEYLTACAIALWKVVDLDRLEMLVNWSYLALQFSDVCDDETLMKLKLAKDEVSENLCATVLLENGHLVGERAATLERNLVDTALRKGTSIARIMEKSNPITELPTSKKPRMADG
;
A
#
# COMPACT_ATOMS: atom_id res chain seq x y z
N MET A 1 19.07 -2.73 -38.15
CA MET A 1 18.00 -1.84 -37.61
C MET A 1 17.97 -2.00 -36.10
N PRO A 2 17.95 -0.92 -35.30
CA PRO A 2 17.77 -1.05 -33.84
C PRO A 2 16.40 -1.69 -33.57
N LYS A 3 16.35 -2.75 -32.75
CA LYS A 3 15.06 -3.29 -32.30
C LYS A 3 14.32 -2.19 -31.56
N LYS A 4 13.12 -1.83 -32.01
CA LYS A 4 12.25 -0.91 -31.27
C LYS A 4 12.03 -1.51 -29.87
N PRO A 5 12.26 -0.76 -28.80
CA PRO A 5 12.08 -1.27 -27.45
C PRO A 5 10.62 -1.69 -27.26
N ASN A 6 10.43 -2.89 -26.72
CA ASN A 6 9.10 -3.41 -26.40
C ASN A 6 8.50 -2.54 -25.28
N TYR A 7 7.19 -2.28 -25.33
CA TYR A 7 6.47 -1.53 -24.30
C TYR A 7 6.78 -2.03 -22.88
N VAL A 8 6.83 -3.35 -22.69
CA VAL A 8 7.19 -3.97 -21.40
C VAL A 8 8.62 -3.65 -20.97
N GLU A 9 9.56 -3.57 -21.92
CA GLU A 9 10.95 -3.23 -21.63
C GLU A 9 11.10 -1.77 -21.19
N ILE A 10 10.35 -0.87 -21.83
CA ILE A 10 10.29 0.55 -21.44
C ILE A 10 9.73 0.66 -20.03
N ARG A 11 8.62 -0.03 -19.74
CA ARG A 11 7.99 -0.02 -18.42
C ARG A 11 8.90 -0.56 -17.33
N ARG A 12 9.61 -1.67 -17.59
CA ARG A 12 10.61 -2.21 -16.66
C ARG A 12 11.74 -1.22 -16.39
N LYS A 13 12.28 -0.59 -17.44
CA LYS A 13 13.33 0.45 -17.29
C LYS A 13 12.83 1.65 -16.48
N THR A 14 11.59 2.08 -16.72
CA THR A 14 10.95 3.16 -15.96
C THR A 14 10.74 2.75 -14.50
N TRP A 15 10.21 1.55 -14.26
CA TRP A 15 10.01 0.99 -12.93
C TRP A 15 11.31 0.94 -12.11
N ASN A 16 12.41 0.46 -12.71
CA ASN A 16 13.71 0.41 -12.02
C ASN A 16 14.18 1.80 -11.56
N LYS A 17 13.95 2.85 -12.36
CA LYS A 17 14.28 4.22 -11.95
C LYS A 17 13.36 4.74 -10.83
N ILE A 18 12.08 4.39 -10.92
CA ILE A 18 11.08 4.75 -9.90
C ILE A 18 11.45 4.10 -8.57
N ILE A 19 11.82 2.82 -8.54
CA ILE A 19 12.12 2.11 -7.29
C ILE A 19 13.42 2.61 -6.65
N GLU A 20 14.46 2.88 -7.43
CA GLU A 20 15.69 3.51 -6.92
C GLU A 20 15.40 4.87 -6.27
N SER A 21 14.55 5.68 -6.91
CA SER A 21 14.14 6.98 -6.37
C SER A 21 13.30 6.83 -5.10
N PHE A 22 12.44 5.81 -5.06
CA PHE A 22 11.63 5.49 -3.89
C PHE A 22 12.47 5.08 -2.69
N GLU A 23 13.40 4.14 -2.88
CA GLU A 23 14.25 3.65 -1.81
C GLU A 23 15.07 4.80 -1.21
N TYR A 24 15.60 5.68 -2.07
CA TYR A 24 16.30 6.89 -1.62
C TYR A 24 15.38 7.86 -0.84
N LEU A 25 14.23 8.23 -1.40
CA LEU A 25 13.30 9.15 -0.74
C LEU A 25 12.80 8.60 0.60
N THR A 26 12.55 7.30 0.66
CA THR A 26 12.10 6.61 1.89
C THR A 26 13.18 6.61 2.95
N ALA A 27 14.44 6.35 2.58
CA ALA A 27 15.55 6.43 3.51
C ALA A 27 15.72 7.84 4.07
N CYS A 28 15.62 8.88 3.22
CA CYS A 28 15.66 10.27 3.66
C CYS A 28 14.47 10.62 4.58
N ALA A 29 13.27 10.21 4.20
CA ALA A 29 12.05 10.44 4.97
C ALA A 29 12.13 9.78 6.35
N ILE A 30 12.59 8.53 6.45
CA ILE A 30 12.75 7.82 7.73
C ILE A 30 13.82 8.48 8.60
N ALA A 31 14.85 9.08 8.02
CA ALA A 31 15.87 9.82 8.76
C ALA A 31 15.35 11.16 9.34
N LEU A 32 14.33 11.75 8.74
CA LEU A 32 13.81 13.07 9.11
C LEU A 32 12.52 13.01 9.94
N TRP A 33 11.58 12.16 9.55
CA TRP A 33 10.27 12.02 10.19
C TRP A 33 10.37 11.17 11.44
N LYS A 34 9.55 11.45 12.45
CA LYS A 34 9.35 10.56 13.59
C LYS A 34 8.62 9.31 13.13
N VAL A 35 8.83 8.22 13.87
CA VAL A 35 8.19 6.91 13.58
C VAL A 35 6.66 7.02 13.53
N VAL A 36 6.10 7.99 14.25
CA VAL A 36 4.65 8.21 14.43
C VAL A 36 4.10 9.31 13.53
N ASP A 37 4.88 9.81 12.58
CA ASP A 37 4.40 10.80 11.63
C ASP A 37 3.54 10.12 10.55
N LEU A 38 2.30 10.62 10.38
CA LEU A 38 1.35 10.13 9.37
C LEU A 38 1.91 10.20 7.94
N ASP A 39 2.82 11.13 7.68
CA ASP A 39 3.50 11.30 6.39
C ASP A 39 4.23 10.02 5.95
N ARG A 40 4.71 9.20 6.90
CA ARG A 40 5.29 7.88 6.59
C ARG A 40 4.27 6.96 5.94
N LEU A 41 3.01 6.97 6.38
CA LEU A 41 1.94 6.16 5.83
C LEU A 41 1.42 6.72 4.50
N GLU A 42 1.26 8.03 4.39
CA GLU A 42 0.88 8.72 3.15
C GLU A 42 1.88 8.46 2.02
N MET A 43 3.18 8.45 2.33
CA MET A 43 4.21 8.10 1.38
C MET A 43 4.02 6.66 0.86
N LEU A 44 3.82 5.67 1.74
CA LEU A 44 3.58 4.28 1.35
C LEU A 44 2.33 4.12 0.49
N VAL A 45 1.26 4.88 0.77
CA VAL A 45 0.04 4.90 -0.06
C VAL A 45 0.36 5.35 -1.48
N ASN A 46 1.11 6.45 -1.66
CA ASN A 46 1.53 6.92 -2.99
C ASN A 46 2.33 5.85 -3.74
N TRP A 47 3.20 5.11 -3.05
CA TRP A 47 3.99 4.04 -3.66
C TRP A 47 3.17 2.83 -4.06
N SER A 48 2.15 2.49 -3.29
CA SER A 48 1.26 1.40 -3.66
C SER A 48 0.45 1.70 -4.93
N TYR A 49 0.13 2.96 -5.20
CA TYR A 49 -0.46 3.35 -6.49
C TYR A 49 0.52 3.17 -7.65
N LEU A 50 1.81 3.47 -7.44
CA LEU A 50 2.83 3.22 -8.46
C LEU A 50 3.04 1.72 -8.69
N ALA A 51 3.07 0.92 -7.63
CA ALA A 51 3.12 -0.54 -7.74
C ALA A 51 1.92 -1.09 -8.53
N LEU A 52 0.71 -0.57 -8.28
CA LEU A 52 -0.50 -0.93 -9.02
C LEU A 52 -0.43 -0.52 -10.50
N GLN A 53 0.05 0.69 -10.76
CA GLN A 53 0.23 1.20 -12.13
C GLN A 53 1.26 0.37 -12.90
N PHE A 54 2.27 -0.18 -12.23
CA PHE A 54 3.36 -0.99 -12.79
C PHE A 54 3.23 -2.48 -12.45
N SER A 55 2.02 -2.98 -12.21
CA SER A 55 1.78 -4.37 -11.75
C SER A 55 2.36 -5.45 -12.67
N ASP A 56 2.51 -5.15 -13.96
CA ASP A 56 3.09 -6.01 -14.98
C ASP A 56 4.62 -6.20 -14.85
N VAL A 57 5.31 -5.27 -14.19
CA VAL A 57 6.77 -5.27 -14.05
C VAL A 57 7.26 -5.14 -12.60
N CYS A 58 6.38 -4.81 -11.67
CA CYS A 58 6.66 -4.77 -10.23
C CYS A 58 7.05 -6.16 -9.72
N ASP A 59 8.21 -6.28 -9.09
CA ASP A 59 8.71 -7.55 -8.55
C ASP A 59 8.09 -7.90 -7.18
N ASP A 60 8.21 -9.17 -6.80
CA ASP A 60 7.61 -9.69 -5.57
C ASP A 60 8.35 -9.21 -4.32
N GLU A 61 9.65 -8.95 -4.45
CA GLU A 61 10.47 -8.40 -3.39
C GLU A 61 9.98 -7.01 -2.99
N THR A 62 9.68 -6.16 -3.97
CA THR A 62 9.12 -4.82 -3.74
C THR A 62 7.76 -4.90 -3.05
N LEU A 63 6.87 -5.78 -3.50
CA LEU A 63 5.57 -5.97 -2.86
C LEU A 63 5.72 -6.41 -1.40
N MET A 64 6.67 -7.30 -1.11
CA MET A 64 6.94 -7.75 0.25
C MET A 64 7.53 -6.62 1.10
N LYS A 65 8.48 -5.84 0.57
CA LYS A 65 9.04 -4.66 1.25
C LYS A 65 7.95 -3.65 1.62
N LEU A 66 7.05 -3.33 0.69
CA LEU A 66 5.92 -2.42 0.94
C LEU A 66 4.96 -2.97 2.00
N LYS A 67 4.68 -4.27 1.99
CA LYS A 67 3.86 -4.92 3.02
C LYS A 67 4.48 -4.81 4.41
N LEU A 68 5.75 -5.17 4.54
CA LEU A 68 6.46 -5.09 5.82
C LEU A 68 6.51 -3.65 6.35
N ALA A 69 6.80 -2.68 5.49
CA ALA A 69 6.80 -1.27 5.86
C ALA A 69 5.41 -0.76 6.27
N LYS A 70 4.35 -1.21 5.58
CA LYS A 70 2.96 -0.93 5.98
C LYS A 70 2.72 -1.41 7.40
N ASP A 71 3.02 -2.68 7.67
CA ASP A 71 2.67 -3.34 8.92
C ASP A 71 3.44 -2.66 10.08
N GLU A 72 4.73 -2.38 9.89
CA GLU A 72 5.55 -1.63 10.85
C GLU A 72 5.00 -0.22 11.14
N VAL A 73 4.72 0.57 10.10
CA VAL A 73 4.20 1.95 10.27
C VAL A 73 2.81 1.94 10.91
N SER A 74 1.96 0.99 10.53
CA SER A 74 0.61 0.85 11.09
C SER A 74 0.66 0.46 12.56
N GLU A 75 1.51 -0.50 12.95
CA GLU A 75 1.69 -0.90 14.35
C GLU A 75 2.18 0.27 15.21
N ASN A 76 3.19 1.00 14.74
CA ASN A 76 3.74 2.14 15.47
C ASN A 76 2.75 3.30 15.61
N LEU A 77 1.98 3.59 14.56
CA LEU A 77 0.94 4.61 14.58
C LEU A 77 -0.23 4.19 15.49
N CYS A 78 -0.71 2.95 15.39
CA CYS A 78 -1.77 2.44 16.27
C CYS A 78 -1.35 2.43 17.75
N ALA A 79 -0.09 2.16 18.04
CA ALA A 79 0.44 2.19 19.41
C ALA A 79 0.56 3.60 20.00
N THR A 80 0.69 4.64 19.16
CA THR A 80 1.07 6.00 19.62
C THR A 80 0.04 7.08 19.32
N VAL A 81 -0.80 6.91 18.28
CA VAL A 81 -1.81 7.89 17.90
C VAL A 81 -3.02 7.75 18.81
N LEU A 82 -2.98 8.51 19.91
CA LEU A 82 -4.14 8.93 20.70
C LEU A 82 -5.22 9.45 19.75
N LEU A 83 -6.29 8.67 19.56
CA LEU A 83 -7.67 8.93 19.09
C LEU A 83 -7.95 9.96 17.97
N GLU A 84 -7.26 11.10 17.89
CA GLU A 84 -7.59 12.22 16.99
C GLU A 84 -7.39 11.89 15.51
N ASN A 85 -6.41 11.04 15.16
CA ASN A 85 -6.11 10.68 13.76
C ASN A 85 -6.28 9.18 13.44
N GLY A 86 -6.83 8.37 14.35
CA GLY A 86 -6.93 6.90 14.15
C GLY A 86 -7.74 6.49 12.92
N HIS A 87 -8.77 7.27 12.57
CA HIS A 87 -9.59 7.03 11.38
C HIS A 87 -8.78 7.21 10.08
N LEU A 88 -7.92 8.24 10.02
CA LEU A 88 -7.03 8.48 8.87
C LEU A 88 -6.02 7.35 8.71
N VAL A 89 -5.39 6.92 9.82
CA VAL A 89 -4.46 5.79 9.82
C VAL A 89 -5.13 4.53 9.26
N GLY A 90 -6.33 4.21 9.74
CA GLY A 90 -7.09 3.06 9.29
C GLY A 90 -7.45 3.12 7.80
N GLU A 91 -7.94 4.27 7.32
CA GLU A 91 -8.28 4.47 5.91
C GLU A 91 -7.06 4.31 4.99
N ARG A 92 -5.92 4.88 5.38
CA ARG A 92 -4.68 4.79 4.60
C ARG A 92 -4.09 3.39 4.60
N ALA A 93 -4.07 2.72 5.75
CA ALA A 93 -3.63 1.32 5.84
C ALA A 93 -4.51 0.39 4.99
N ALA A 94 -5.84 0.60 5.00
CA ALA A 94 -6.78 -0.17 4.18
C ALA A 94 -6.59 0.08 2.68
N THR A 95 -6.32 1.33 2.29
CA THR A 95 -6.01 1.69 0.89
C THR A 95 -4.73 1.01 0.42
N LEU A 96 -3.69 1.05 1.25
CA LEU A 96 -2.40 0.42 0.99
C LEU A 96 -2.55 -1.10 0.82
N GLU A 97 -3.28 -1.76 1.73
CA GLU A 97 -3.56 -3.19 1.62
C GLU A 97 -4.27 -3.53 0.32
N ARG A 98 -5.34 -2.80 -0.03
CA ARG A 98 -6.10 -3.03 -1.27
C ARG A 98 -5.22 -2.92 -2.51
N ASN A 99 -4.40 -1.88 -2.58
CA ASN A 99 -3.51 -1.66 -3.72
C ASN A 99 -2.48 -2.81 -3.85
N LEU A 100 -1.95 -3.30 -2.74
CA LEU A 100 -1.01 -4.42 -2.73
C LEU A 100 -1.67 -5.73 -3.19
N VAL A 101 -2.86 -6.04 -2.67
CA VAL A 101 -3.66 -7.21 -3.09
C VAL A 101 -3.96 -7.14 -4.58
N ASP A 102 -4.49 -6.01 -5.06
CA ASP A 102 -4.83 -5.82 -6.48
C ASP A 102 -3.60 -5.94 -7.39
N THR A 103 -2.45 -5.44 -6.94
CA THR A 103 -1.19 -5.56 -7.67
C THR A 103 -0.76 -7.03 -7.78
N ALA A 104 -0.80 -7.77 -6.67
CA ALA A 104 -0.44 -9.18 -6.63
C ALA A 104 -1.39 -10.05 -7.49
N LEU A 105 -2.69 -9.75 -7.46
CA LEU A 105 -3.70 -10.41 -8.29
C LEU A 105 -3.46 -10.17 -9.78
N ARG A 106 -3.21 -8.91 -10.17
CA ARG A 106 -2.92 -8.55 -11.58
C ARG A 106 -1.64 -9.19 -12.10
N LYS A 107 -0.66 -9.39 -11.23
CA LYS A 107 0.59 -10.08 -11.55
C LYS A 107 0.43 -11.60 -11.61
N GLY A 108 -0.57 -12.15 -10.92
CA GLY A 108 -0.83 -13.59 -10.83
C GLY A 108 0.10 -14.33 -9.86
N THR A 109 0.59 -13.66 -8.80
CA THR A 109 1.60 -14.23 -7.90
C THR A 109 1.00 -14.95 -6.68
N SER A 110 1.76 -15.89 -6.13
CA SER A 110 1.42 -16.60 -4.88
C SER A 110 1.32 -15.68 -3.66
N ILE A 111 1.92 -14.47 -3.73
CA ILE A 111 1.78 -13.41 -2.73
C ILE A 111 0.31 -12.99 -2.56
N ALA A 112 -0.50 -13.02 -3.63
CA ALA A 112 -1.92 -12.70 -3.53
C ALA A 112 -2.64 -13.58 -2.49
N ARG A 113 -2.33 -14.89 -2.44
CA ARG A 113 -2.92 -15.82 -1.48
C ARG A 113 -2.44 -15.60 -0.04
N ILE A 114 -1.22 -15.07 0.13
CA ILE A 114 -0.67 -14.73 1.45
C ILE A 114 -1.33 -13.45 1.96
N MET A 115 -1.58 -12.48 1.08
CA MET A 115 -2.28 -11.24 1.41
C MET A 115 -3.77 -11.48 1.71
N GLU A 116 -4.48 -12.30 0.91
CA GLU A 116 -5.89 -12.66 1.19
C GLU A 116 -6.10 -13.33 2.55
N LYS A 117 -5.16 -14.17 3.00
CA LYS A 117 -5.24 -14.83 4.32
C LYS A 117 -5.01 -13.90 5.50
N SER A 118 -4.51 -12.69 5.27
CA SER A 118 -4.24 -11.69 6.31
C SER A 118 -5.50 -10.89 6.71
N ASN A 119 -6.67 -11.18 6.13
CA ASN A 119 -7.96 -10.54 6.45
C ASN A 119 -8.61 -11.13 7.73
N PRO A 120 -8.64 -10.43 8.87
CA PRO A 120 -9.85 -10.37 9.64
C PRO A 120 -10.77 -9.38 8.94
N ILE A 121 -11.84 -9.88 8.33
CA ILE A 121 -12.92 -9.04 7.81
C ILE A 121 -13.39 -8.18 8.99
N THR A 122 -12.95 -6.92 9.03
CA THR A 122 -13.55 -5.94 9.92
C THR A 122 -14.75 -5.41 9.16
N GLU A 123 -15.87 -6.13 9.29
CA GLU A 123 -17.16 -5.57 8.91
C GLU A 123 -17.31 -4.26 9.70
N LEU A 124 -17.17 -3.12 9.00
CA LEU A 124 -17.64 -1.85 9.55
C LEU A 124 -19.09 -2.07 9.97
N PRO A 125 -19.47 -1.80 11.24
CA PRO A 125 -20.84 -1.95 11.66
C PRO A 125 -21.67 -0.98 10.81
N THR A 126 -22.43 -1.54 9.87
CA THR A 126 -23.40 -0.76 9.12
C THR A 126 -24.39 -0.22 10.14
N SER A 127 -24.42 1.11 10.25
CA SER A 127 -25.41 1.81 11.05
C SER A 127 -26.80 1.32 10.63
N LYS A 128 -27.43 0.53 11.50
CA LYS A 128 -28.83 0.14 11.36
C LYS A 128 -29.63 1.45 11.41
N LYS A 129 -30.08 1.93 10.25
CA LYS A 129 -31.11 2.97 10.18
C LYS A 129 -32.29 2.54 11.07
N PRO A 130 -32.80 3.40 11.97
CA PRO A 130 -34.01 3.07 12.70
C PRO A 130 -35.16 2.95 11.69
N ARG A 131 -35.83 1.79 11.72
CA ARG A 131 -37.12 1.60 11.03
C ARG A 131 -38.09 2.58 11.67
N MET A 132 -38.51 3.60 10.92
CA MET A 132 -39.71 4.35 11.24
C MET A 132 -40.86 3.34 11.23
N ALA A 133 -41.47 3.14 12.40
CA ALA A 133 -42.71 2.38 12.52
C ALA A 133 -43.83 3.30 12.05
N ASP A 134 -44.35 3.04 10.85
CA ASP A 134 -45.67 3.52 10.46
C ASP A 134 -46.70 2.53 11.02
N GLY A 135 -47.56 3.02 11.91
CA GLY A 135 -48.63 2.27 12.56
C GLY A 135 -49.16 2.99 13.80
#